data_AF-A0A0C2RAQ6-F1
#
_entry.id   AF-A0A0C2RAQ6-F1
#
_cell.length_a   1.000
_cell.length_b   1.000
_cell.length_c   1.000
_cell.angle_alpha   90.00
_cell.angle_beta   90.00
_cell.angle_gamma   90.00
#
_symmetry.space_group_name_H-M   'P 1'
#
loop_
_entity.id
_entity.type
_entity.pdbx_description
1 polymer ?
#
loop_
_entity_poly.entity_id
_entity_poly.type
_entity_poly.pdbx_seq_one_letter_code
_entity_poly.pdbx_strand_id
1 'polypeptide(L)' 'MSNDKTMEFMQIAMKYLPEAKERMEQAGIEVSVASLQPFMGLFAKAMNDAYELGKNEANQSK' A
#
# COMPACT_ATOMS: atom_id res chain seq x y z
N MET A 1 16.63 -3.54 13.11
CA MET A 1 16.86 -3.20 11.70
C MET A 1 15.49 -2.99 11.09
N SER A 2 15.10 -1.74 10.86
CA SER A 2 13.87 -1.43 10.14
C SER A 2 14.10 -1.90 8.70
N ASN A 3 13.61 -3.10 8.37
CA ASN A 3 13.57 -3.56 6.99
C ASN A 3 12.60 -2.61 6.29
N ASP A 4 13.15 -1.57 5.68
CA ASP A 4 12.39 -0.53 5.00
C ASP A 4 11.81 -1.12 3.71
N LYS A 5 10.82 -2.00 3.86
CA LYS A 5 10.07 -2.66 2.79
C LYS A 5 9.17 -1.69 2.05
N THR A 6 9.22 -0.40 2.39
CA THR A 6 8.51 0.69 1.71
C THR A 6 8.65 0.59 0.20
N MET A 7 9.85 0.36 -0.33
CA MET A 7 10.06 0.22 -1.78
C MET A 7 9.35 -1.01 -2.37
N GLU A 8 9.34 -2.14 -1.67
CA GLU A 8 8.62 -3.35 -2.07
C GLU A 8 7.10 -3.13 -2.02
N PHE A 9 6.58 -2.49 -0.97
CA PHE A 9 5.16 -2.14 -0.85
C PHE A 9 4.72 -1.18 -1.95
N MET A 10 5.53 -0.20 -2.30
CA MET A 10 5.25 0.69 -3.42
C MET A 10 5.22 -0.05 -4.75
N GLN A 11 6.12 -1.01 -4.99
CA GLN A 11 6.08 -1.86 -6.18
C GLN A 11 4.80 -2.70 -6.23
N ILE A 12 4.35 -3.24 -5.09
CA ILE A 12 3.08 -3.96 -5.00
C ILE A 12 1.91 -3.01 -5.32
N ALA A 13 1.87 -1.82 -4.70
CA ALA A 13 0.82 -0.83 -4.92
C ALA A 13 0.68 -0.44 -6.39
N MET A 14 1.80 -0.22 -7.09
CA MET A 14 1.81 0.15 -8.50
C MET A 14 1.20 -0.93 -9.41
N LYS A 15 1.20 -2.22 -9.00
CA LYS A 15 0.53 -3.28 -9.76
C LYS A 15 -1.00 -3.18 -9.70
N TYR A 16 -1.53 -2.74 -8.56
CA TYR A 16 -2.98 -2.62 -8.33
C TYR A 16 -3.53 -1.23 -8.67
N LEU A 17 -2.65 -0.24 -8.83
CA LEU A 17 -3.03 1.13 -9.15
C LEU A 17 -3.93 1.25 -10.41
N PRO A 18 -3.68 0.54 -11.53
CA PRO A 18 -4.55 0.61 -12.70
C PRO A 18 -5.99 0.15 -12.43
N GLU A 19 -6.15 -0.96 -11.71
CA GLU A 19 -7.47 -1.50 -11.34
C GLU A 19 -8.21 -0.55 -10.39
N ALA A 20 -7.51 0.01 -9.39
CA ALA A 20 -8.08 0.99 -8.49
C ALA A 20 -8.55 2.24 -9.25
N LYS A 21 -7.73 2.72 -10.21
CA LYS A 21 -8.07 3.86 -11.07
C LYS A 21 -9.33 3.60 -11.91
N GLU A 22 -9.43 2.43 -12.53
CA GLU A 22 -10.61 2.04 -13.32
C GLU A 22 -11.89 2.02 -12.46
N ARG A 23 -11.83 1.42 -11.26
CA ARG A 23 -12.97 1.39 -10.33
C ARG A 23 -13.37 2.79 -9.84
N MET A 24 -12.39 3.66 -9.61
CA MET A 24 -12.64 5.05 -9.21
C MET A 24 -13.28 5.86 -10.35
N GLU A 25 -12.81 5.70 -11.59
CA GLU A 25 -13.41 6.32 -12.77
C GLU A 25 -14.85 5.85 -12.99
N GLN A 26 -15.14 4.56 -12.81
CA GLN A 26 -16.51 4.02 -12.86
C GLN A 26 -17.42 4.62 -11.77
N ALA A 27 -16.85 4.97 -10.62
CA ALA A 27 -17.57 5.65 -9.53
C ALA A 27 -17.69 7.18 -9.74
N GLY A 28 -17.22 7.71 -10.88
CA GLY A 28 -17.22 9.14 -11.17
C GLY A 28 -16.14 9.93 -10.44
N ILE A 29 -15.13 9.26 -9.88
CA ILE A 29 -14.01 9.87 -9.18
C ILE A 29 -12.84 9.97 -10.16
N GLU A 30 -12.52 11.19 -10.59
CA GLU A 30 -11.32 11.43 -11.39
C GLU A 30 -10.07 11.32 -10.53
N VAL A 31 -9.23 10.34 -10.84
CA VAL A 31 -7.99 10.09 -10.10
C VAL A 31 -6.78 10.34 -10.98
N SER A 32 -6.00 11.34 -10.57
CA SER A 32 -4.68 11.59 -11.12
C SER A 32 -3.59 11.02 -10.22
N VAL A 33 -2.45 10.65 -10.80
CA VAL A 33 -1.28 10.18 -10.01
C VAL A 33 -0.85 11.24 -8.98
N ALA A 34 -0.99 12.53 -9.30
CA ALA A 34 -0.72 13.64 -8.38
C ALA A 34 -1.69 13.66 -7.19
N SER A 35 -2.98 13.37 -7.42
CA SER A 35 -3.98 13.29 -6.34
C SER A 35 -3.71 12.14 -5.36
N LEU A 36 -3.02 11.09 -5.80
CA LEU A 36 -2.68 9.93 -4.98
C LEU A 36 -1.42 10.12 -4.14
N GLN A 37 -0.54 11.05 -4.54
CA GLN A 37 0.76 11.29 -3.90
C GLN A 37 0.67 11.54 -2.38
N PRO A 38 -0.30 12.32 -1.84
CA PRO A 38 -0.48 12.51 -0.40
C PRO A 38 -0.83 11.22 0.35
N PHE A 39 -1.48 10.27 -0.33
CA PHE A 39 -1.95 9.02 0.26
C PHE A 39 -0.89 7.91 0.20
N MET A 40 0.08 7.99 -0.70
CA MET A 40 1.14 6.98 -0.84
C MET A 40 1.95 6.81 0.47
N GLY A 41 2.25 7.91 1.17
CA GLY A 41 2.93 7.85 2.46
C GLY A 41 2.08 7.21 3.57
N LEU A 42 0.76 7.44 3.54
CA LEU A 42 -0.18 6.79 4.48
C LEU A 42 -0.32 5.29 4.19
N PHE A 43 -0.43 4.93 2.91
CA PHE A 43 -0.47 3.56 2.45
C PHE A 43 0.78 2.78 2.89
N ALA A 44 1.98 3.33 2.66
CA ALA A 44 3.23 2.68 3.05
C ALA A 44 3.30 2.39 4.56
N LYS A 45 2.84 3.34 5.40
CA LYS A 45 2.74 3.15 6.86
C LYS A 45 1.77 2.01 7.22
N ALA A 46 0.56 2.03 6.66
CA ALA A 46 -0.43 0.98 6.93
C ALA A 46 0.06 -0.42 6.51
N MET A 47 0.74 -0.51 5.36
CA MET A 47 1.35 -1.76 4.89
C MET A 47 2.47 -2.25 5.82
N ASN A 48 3.27 -1.32 6.36
CA ASN A 48 4.31 -1.65 7.32
C ASN A 48 3.73 -2.19 8.63
N ASP A 49 2.65 -1.57 9.13
CA ASP A 49 1.95 -2.06 10.33
C ASP A 49 1.37 -3.46 10.10
N ALA A 50 0.76 -3.71 8.93
CA ALA A 50 0.26 -5.02 8.55
C ALA A 50 1.38 -6.08 8.42
N TYR A 51 2.54 -5.70 7.89
CA TYR A 51 3.72 -6.57 7.80
C TYR A 51 4.25 -6.96 9.18
N GLU A 52 4.39 -5.99 10.08
CA GLU A 52 4.86 -6.24 11.45
C GLU A 52 3.86 -7.07 12.24
N LEU A 53 2.54 -6.87 12.04
CA LEU A 53 1.50 -7.74 12.61
C LEU A 53 1.72 -9.20 12.19
N GLY A 54 1.80 -9.47 10.89
CA GLY A 54 2.00 -10.85 10.39
C GLY A 54 3.32 -11.47 10.83
N LYS A 55 4.39 -10.67 10.92
CA LYS A 55 5.69 -11.11 11.45
C LYS A 55 5.61 -11.48 12.93
N ASN A 56 4.88 -10.71 13.74
CA ASN A 56 4.67 -11.01 15.16
C ASN A 56 3.85 -12.30 15.35
N GLU A 57 2.77 -12.47 14.60
CA GLU A 57 1.95 -13.69 14.62
C GLU A 57 2.76 -14.94 14.23
N ALA A 58 3.58 -14.84 13.18
CA ALA A 58 4.46 -15.93 12.76
C ALA A 58 5.51 -16.30 13.82
N ASN A 59 6.00 -15.31 14.58
CA ASN A 59 6.95 -15.54 15.67
C ASN A 59 6.28 -16.06 16.95
N GLN A 60 5.00 -15.74 17.18
CA GLN A 60 4.20 -16.27 18.29
C GLN A 60 3.66 -17.68 18.03
N SER A 61 3.63 -18.10 16.76
CA SER A 61 3.20 -19.44 16.33
C SER A 61 4.34 -20.47 16.27
N LYS A 62 5.53 -20.12 16.78
CA LYS A 62 6.70 -20.99 16.94
C LYS A 62 6.97 -21.26 18.42
#